data_AF-A0A2P5A373-F1
#
_entry.id   AF-A0A2P5A373-F1
#
_cell.length_a   1.000
_cell.length_b   1.000
_cell.length_c   1.000
_cell.angle_alpha   90.00
_cell.angle_beta   90.00
_cell.angle_gamma   90.00
#
_symmetry.space_group_name_H-M   'P 1'
#
loop_
_entity.id
_entity.type
_entity.pdbx_description
1 polymer ?
#
loop_
_entity_poly.entity_id
_entity_poly.type
_entity_poly.pdbx_seq_one_letter_code
_entity_poly.pdbx_strand_id
1 'polypeptide(L)'
;MRISRLPFAYPRGLVIQSSARRYGPAAPWTWRPRRPVVRCEYGYGMVKRQIHIGQVLMPPAIFTGLFLALWCYKCIMLVLFQNAIIYNPFLPPNARSMRISDFSRQCGGIEWREDRIKSLDGTEIALCISEMSCGHKSDTSPKTPVYILYFQGNASSLPPRLPDISGIIRLLKAETEGPVHYTMICLSYRGYWTSHDRPSEKGIDLDSEAALRWISKLHHDRYKQTEGAPNPITILWGQSIGCGFATNLAAKTQTAAFLPINALLLETPFTNTRAMLTALYPQKWLPYRHLWPFLRNHLDSWANLGTIADKAQKPGVYIVEGGKDELVPSDHGSILYKRCQDVQLFAELHRVRGALHNDVMVRKEGKHTIARSIALAVSRAQEARADQKPSLHDPPKGNS
;
A
#
# COMPACT_ATOMS: atom_id res chain seq x y z
N MET A 1 -4.83 -29.10 -76.89
CA MET A 1 -5.92 -30.04 -76.55
C MET A 1 -7.16 -29.19 -76.23
N ARG A 2 -8.24 -29.35 -77.01
CA ARG A 2 -9.51 -28.59 -76.94
C ARG A 2 -10.25 -28.85 -75.63
N ILE A 3 -10.77 -27.82 -74.95
CA ILE A 3 -11.97 -27.88 -74.10
C ILE A 3 -12.63 -26.47 -74.12
N SER A 4 -13.69 -26.25 -74.92
CA SER A 4 -15.14 -26.27 -74.59
C SER A 4 -15.65 -25.03 -73.82
N ARG A 5 -16.61 -24.32 -74.44
CA ARG A 5 -17.40 -23.21 -73.87
C ARG A 5 -18.76 -23.72 -73.33
N LEU A 6 -19.31 -22.91 -72.40
CA LEU A 6 -20.71 -22.72 -71.92
C LEU A 6 -21.21 -23.59 -70.74
N PRO A 7 -22.21 -23.14 -69.93
CA PRO A 7 -22.75 -21.78 -69.74
C PRO A 7 -22.88 -21.31 -68.27
N PHE A 8 -23.23 -20.03 -68.14
CA PHE A 8 -23.63 -19.28 -66.96
C PHE A 8 -24.76 -19.93 -66.13
N ALA A 9 -24.60 -19.91 -64.80
CA ALA A 9 -25.69 -20.05 -63.83
C ALA A 9 -25.51 -19.02 -62.71
N TYR A 10 -26.47 -18.12 -62.56
CA TYR A 10 -26.56 -17.14 -61.46
C TYR A 10 -26.98 -17.83 -60.15
N PRO A 11 -26.34 -17.53 -59.00
CA PRO A 11 -26.98 -17.66 -57.71
C PRO A 11 -27.67 -16.35 -57.29
N ARG A 12 -28.90 -16.52 -56.83
CA ARG A 12 -29.83 -15.49 -56.36
C ARG A 12 -29.27 -14.73 -55.16
N GLY A 13 -29.19 -13.41 -55.28
CA GLY A 13 -28.96 -12.49 -54.16
C GLY A 13 -30.16 -12.45 -53.23
N LEU A 14 -29.88 -12.52 -51.93
CA LEU A 14 -30.83 -12.34 -50.84
C LEU A 14 -31.32 -10.88 -50.83
N VAL A 15 -32.60 -10.64 -51.12
CA VAL A 15 -33.20 -9.30 -51.03
C VAL A 15 -33.53 -9.02 -49.57
N ILE A 16 -32.78 -8.09 -48.97
CA ILE A 16 -33.07 -7.50 -47.66
C ILE A 16 -34.16 -6.44 -47.88
N GLN A 17 -35.40 -6.69 -47.46
CA GLN A 17 -36.42 -5.65 -47.38
C GLN A 17 -36.16 -4.77 -46.16
N SER A 18 -35.66 -3.55 -46.41
CA SER A 18 -35.62 -2.48 -45.40
C SER A 18 -36.99 -1.79 -45.34
N SER A 19 -37.67 -1.85 -44.19
CA SER A 19 -38.86 -1.05 -43.95
C SER A 19 -38.46 0.33 -43.41
N ALA A 20 -38.22 1.28 -44.32
CA ALA A 20 -38.09 2.67 -43.96
C ALA A 20 -39.48 3.22 -43.59
N ARG A 21 -39.71 3.53 -42.30
CA ARG A 21 -40.86 4.34 -41.87
C ARG A 21 -40.76 5.72 -42.50
N ARG A 22 -41.59 5.99 -43.51
CA ARG A 22 -41.85 7.35 -43.98
C ARG A 22 -42.73 8.07 -42.95
N TYR A 23 -42.24 9.17 -42.41
CA TYR A 23 -43.07 10.13 -41.70
C TYR A 23 -43.94 10.86 -42.74
N GLY A 24 -45.26 10.66 -42.67
CA GLY A 24 -46.23 11.45 -43.43
C GLY A 24 -46.53 12.78 -42.70
N PRO A 25 -46.82 13.88 -43.41
CA PRO A 25 -47.13 15.16 -42.79
C PRO A 25 -48.47 15.09 -42.05
N ALA A 26 -48.53 15.76 -40.89
CA ALA A 26 -49.71 15.86 -40.06
C ALA A 26 -50.85 16.56 -40.80
N ALA A 27 -52.01 15.90 -40.90
CA ALA A 27 -53.25 16.50 -41.38
C ALA A 27 -53.94 17.31 -40.26
N PRO A 28 -54.67 18.40 -40.56
CA PRO A 28 -55.22 19.28 -39.54
C PRO A 28 -56.41 18.66 -38.80
N TRP A 29 -56.49 18.99 -37.51
CA TRP A 29 -57.54 18.61 -36.58
C TRP A 29 -58.92 19.04 -37.08
N THR A 30 -59.79 18.07 -37.39
CA THR A 30 -61.23 18.32 -37.52
C THR A 30 -61.97 17.64 -36.37
N TRP A 31 -62.54 18.46 -35.50
CA TRP A 31 -63.41 18.05 -34.41
C TRP A 31 -64.72 17.46 -34.98
N ARG A 32 -64.97 16.16 -34.76
CA ARG A 32 -66.30 15.55 -34.95
C ARG A 32 -66.84 15.11 -33.58
N PRO A 33 -67.95 15.68 -33.08
CA PRO A 33 -68.56 15.22 -31.84
C PRO A 33 -69.25 13.86 -32.09
N ARG A 34 -68.75 12.80 -31.45
CA ARG A 34 -69.45 11.51 -31.36
C ARG A 34 -70.52 11.60 -30.28
N ARG A 35 -71.80 11.52 -30.65
CA ARG A 35 -72.91 11.31 -29.71
C ARG A 35 -72.85 9.87 -29.16
N PRO A 36 -73.01 9.65 -27.85
CA PRO A 36 -73.06 8.31 -27.30
C PRO A 36 -74.47 7.73 -27.50
N VAL A 37 -74.58 6.63 -28.24
CA VAL A 37 -75.77 5.77 -28.20
C VAL A 37 -75.57 4.78 -27.08
N VAL A 38 -76.28 4.97 -25.96
CA VAL A 38 -76.33 4.01 -24.87
C VAL A 38 -77.33 2.92 -25.25
N ARG A 39 -76.84 1.71 -25.58
CA ARG A 39 -77.66 0.50 -25.59
C ARG A 39 -77.46 -0.19 -24.25
N CYS A 40 -78.54 -0.30 -23.48
CA CYS A 40 -78.56 -0.99 -22.20
C CYS A 40 -78.94 -2.46 -22.48
N GLU A 41 -77.98 -3.37 -22.40
CA GLU A 41 -78.25 -4.81 -22.30
C GLU A 41 -77.92 -5.26 -20.87
N TYR A 42 -78.97 -5.71 -20.16
CA TYR A 42 -78.84 -6.36 -18.85
C TYR A 42 -78.26 -7.76 -19.06
N GLY A 43 -76.97 -7.91 -18.77
CA GLY A 43 -76.31 -9.20 -18.62
C GLY A 43 -75.59 -9.26 -17.29
N TYR A 44 -75.98 -10.21 -16.43
CA TYR A 44 -75.22 -10.58 -15.22
C TYR A 44 -73.86 -11.18 -15.63
N GLY A 45 -72.89 -10.31 -15.90
CA GLY A 45 -71.51 -10.69 -16.16
C GLY A 45 -70.72 -10.72 -14.85
N MET A 46 -70.25 -11.91 -14.44
CA MET A 46 -69.19 -12.01 -13.44
C MET A 46 -67.99 -11.17 -13.89
N VAL A 47 -67.72 -10.07 -13.19
CA VAL A 47 -66.51 -9.27 -13.40
C VAL A 47 -65.32 -10.07 -12.86
N LYS A 48 -64.77 -10.97 -13.67
CA LYS A 48 -63.40 -11.45 -13.46
C LYS A 48 -62.49 -10.26 -13.72
N ARG A 49 -62.05 -9.60 -12.64
CA ARG A 49 -60.89 -8.69 -12.70
C ARG A 49 -59.72 -9.52 -13.23
N GLN A 50 -59.46 -9.44 -14.53
CA GLN A 50 -58.19 -9.88 -15.11
C GLN A 50 -57.13 -8.90 -14.62
N ILE A 51 -56.60 -9.17 -13.43
CA ILE A 51 -55.35 -8.57 -13.01
C ILE A 51 -54.33 -9.08 -14.03
N HIS A 52 -53.89 -8.21 -14.95
CA HIS A 52 -52.79 -8.54 -15.85
C HIS A 52 -51.56 -8.77 -14.97
N ILE A 53 -51.29 -10.05 -14.67
CA ILE A 53 -50.17 -10.50 -13.83
C ILE A 53 -48.86 -9.82 -14.30
N GLY A 54 -48.70 -9.59 -15.60
CA GLY A 54 -47.61 -8.80 -16.17
C GLY A 54 -47.54 -7.35 -15.65
N GLN A 55 -48.64 -6.59 -15.60
CA GLN A 55 -48.60 -5.20 -15.13
C GLN A 55 -48.29 -5.09 -13.62
N VAL A 56 -48.64 -6.11 -12.83
CA VAL A 56 -48.35 -6.14 -11.38
C VAL A 56 -46.93 -6.66 -11.09
N LEU A 57 -46.43 -7.63 -11.86
CA LEU A 57 -45.11 -8.23 -11.64
C LEU A 57 -43.97 -7.46 -12.34
N MET A 58 -44.25 -6.70 -13.40
CA MET A 58 -43.23 -5.98 -14.16
C MET A 58 -42.48 -4.92 -13.32
N PRO A 59 -43.14 -4.04 -12.55
CA PRO A 59 -42.41 -3.06 -11.74
C PRO A 59 -41.48 -3.74 -10.70
N PRO A 60 -41.93 -4.70 -9.87
CA PRO A 60 -41.03 -5.44 -8.97
C PRO A 60 -39.88 -6.15 -9.70
N ALA A 61 -40.13 -6.76 -10.86
CA ALA A 61 -39.07 -7.42 -11.64
C ALA A 61 -38.04 -6.42 -12.19
N ILE A 62 -38.48 -5.25 -12.67
CA ILE A 62 -37.58 -4.18 -13.14
C ILE A 62 -36.74 -3.65 -11.99
N PHE A 63 -37.35 -3.33 -10.85
CA PHE A 63 -36.63 -2.78 -9.70
C PHE A 63 -35.65 -3.78 -9.10
N THR A 64 -36.05 -5.04 -8.94
CA THR A 64 -35.14 -6.10 -8.45
C THR A 64 -34.03 -6.39 -9.44
N GLY A 65 -34.34 -6.51 -10.74
CA GLY A 65 -33.35 -6.71 -11.80
C GLY A 65 -32.33 -5.57 -11.88
N LEU A 66 -32.79 -4.31 -11.85
CA LEU A 66 -31.91 -3.15 -11.86
C LEU A 66 -31.03 -3.10 -10.61
N PHE A 67 -31.60 -3.35 -9.43
CA PHE A 67 -30.84 -3.40 -8.18
C PHE A 67 -29.73 -4.46 -8.25
N LEU A 68 -30.04 -5.67 -8.68
CA LEU A 68 -29.06 -6.75 -8.83
C LEU A 68 -28.00 -6.42 -9.88
N ALA A 69 -28.39 -5.84 -11.01
CA ALA A 69 -27.44 -5.44 -12.06
C ALA A 69 -26.46 -4.38 -11.55
N LEU A 70 -26.95 -3.33 -10.89
CA LEU A 70 -26.12 -2.28 -10.30
C LEU A 70 -25.23 -2.81 -9.18
N TRP A 71 -25.76 -3.72 -8.35
CA TRP A 71 -25.00 -4.39 -7.29
C TRP A 71 -23.85 -5.22 -7.87
N CYS A 72 -24.13 -6.09 -8.85
CA CYS A 72 -23.13 -6.90 -9.52
C CYS A 72 -22.09 -6.02 -10.24
N TYR A 73 -22.54 -5.00 -10.98
CA TYR A 73 -21.66 -4.02 -11.62
C TYR A 73 -20.71 -3.38 -10.60
N LYS A 74 -21.24 -2.90 -9.47
CA LYS A 74 -20.44 -2.29 -8.41
C LYS A 74 -19.42 -3.27 -7.83
N CYS A 75 -19.82 -4.51 -7.53
CA CYS A 75 -18.91 -5.56 -7.06
C CYS A 75 -17.77 -5.83 -8.06
N ILE A 76 -18.12 -5.98 -9.35
CA ILE A 76 -17.15 -6.22 -10.42
C ILE A 76 -16.19 -5.03 -10.54
N MET A 77 -16.69 -3.79 -10.56
CA MET A 77 -15.85 -2.59 -10.64
C MET A 77 -14.89 -2.50 -9.46
N LEU A 78 -15.36 -2.77 -8.23
CA LEU A 78 -14.49 -2.77 -7.05
C LEU A 78 -13.38 -3.80 -7.16
N VAL A 79 -13.67 -5.01 -7.64
CA VAL A 79 -12.67 -6.09 -7.80
C VAL A 79 -11.69 -5.79 -8.93
N LEU A 80 -12.15 -5.21 -10.05
CA LEU A 80 -11.29 -4.88 -11.19
C LEU A 80 -10.37 -3.69 -10.89
N PHE A 81 -10.89 -2.67 -10.21
CA PHE A 81 -10.18 -1.42 -9.94
C PHE A 81 -9.56 -1.33 -8.53
N GLN A 82 -9.43 -2.44 -7.80
CA GLN A 82 -8.90 -2.48 -6.42
C GLN A 82 -7.64 -1.64 -6.24
N ASN A 83 -6.63 -1.81 -7.11
CA ASN A 83 -5.37 -1.11 -6.97
C ASN A 83 -5.53 0.41 -7.13
N ALA A 84 -6.41 0.86 -8.02
CA ALA A 84 -6.68 2.29 -8.21
C ALA A 84 -7.48 2.89 -7.03
N ILE A 85 -8.23 2.06 -6.30
CA ILE A 85 -8.97 2.47 -5.09
C ILE A 85 -8.04 2.50 -3.88
N ILE A 86 -7.20 1.48 -3.72
CA ILE A 86 -6.30 1.32 -2.58
C ILE A 86 -5.15 2.32 -2.66
N TYR A 87 -4.52 2.46 -3.83
CA TYR A 87 -3.35 3.30 -4.02
C TYR A 87 -3.73 4.59 -4.72
N ASN A 88 -3.39 5.72 -4.11
CA ASN A 88 -3.76 7.01 -4.63
C ASN A 88 -2.54 7.91 -4.93
N PRO A 89 -1.75 7.56 -5.96
CA PRO A 89 -0.49 8.26 -6.24
C PRO A 89 -0.65 9.68 -6.79
N PHE A 90 -1.85 10.05 -7.24
CA PHE A 90 -2.13 11.36 -7.83
C PHE A 90 -2.80 12.32 -6.84
N LEU A 91 -2.82 12.00 -5.55
CA LEU A 91 -3.26 12.93 -4.52
C LEU A 91 -2.06 13.46 -3.70
N PRO A 92 -1.98 14.80 -3.50
CA PRO A 92 -2.77 15.85 -4.17
C PRO A 92 -2.51 15.89 -5.70
N PRO A 93 -3.31 16.60 -6.53
CA PRO A 93 -3.22 16.54 -8.00
C PRO A 93 -1.84 16.79 -8.62
N ASN A 94 -0.96 17.49 -7.92
CA ASN A 94 0.42 17.78 -8.31
C ASN A 94 1.47 16.88 -7.62
N ALA A 95 1.06 15.84 -6.90
CA ALA A 95 1.96 14.98 -6.12
C ALA A 95 3.15 14.48 -6.95
N ARG A 96 2.92 14.13 -8.22
CA ARG A 96 3.95 13.58 -9.09
C ARG A 96 4.92 14.59 -9.70
N SER A 97 4.62 15.89 -9.62
CA SER A 97 5.45 16.96 -10.16
C SER A 97 6.18 17.80 -9.09
N MET A 98 5.92 17.54 -7.81
CA MET A 98 6.61 18.18 -6.70
C MET A 98 8.11 17.86 -6.70
N ARG A 99 8.95 18.84 -6.37
CA ARG A 99 10.40 18.70 -6.34
C ARG A 99 10.94 18.78 -4.92
N ILE A 100 12.07 18.11 -4.68
CA ILE A 100 12.78 18.18 -3.40
C ILE A 100 13.16 19.63 -3.06
N SER A 101 13.55 20.42 -4.07
CA SER A 101 13.92 21.83 -3.94
C SER A 101 12.85 22.68 -3.27
N ASP A 102 11.58 22.37 -3.53
CA ASP A 102 10.44 23.15 -3.07
C ASP A 102 10.28 23.07 -1.53
N PHE A 103 10.79 21.99 -0.94
CA PHE A 103 10.70 21.70 0.50
C PHE A 103 12.03 21.86 1.24
N SER A 104 13.14 22.04 0.53
CA SER A 104 14.51 22.12 1.07
C SER A 104 14.66 23.06 2.28
N ARG A 105 14.04 24.25 2.22
CA ARG A 105 14.07 25.24 3.33
C ARG A 105 13.40 24.74 4.60
N GLN A 106 12.41 23.86 4.49
CA GLN A 106 11.66 23.30 5.62
C GLN A 106 12.39 22.09 6.24
N CYS A 107 13.36 21.50 5.54
CA CYS A 107 14.15 20.36 6.01
C CYS A 107 15.18 20.72 7.09
N GLY A 108 15.29 22.00 7.49
CA GLY A 108 16.11 22.40 8.65
C GLY A 108 17.59 22.05 8.54
N GLY A 109 18.16 22.17 7.33
CA GLY A 109 19.57 21.87 7.02
C GLY A 109 19.86 20.40 6.69
N ILE A 110 18.85 19.54 6.69
CA ILE A 110 18.99 18.17 6.17
C ILE A 110 18.92 18.21 4.64
N GLU A 111 20.00 17.78 4.00
CA GLU A 111 20.09 17.70 2.55
C GLU A 111 19.49 16.39 2.03
N TRP A 112 18.75 16.51 0.94
CA TRP A 112 18.11 15.40 0.26
C TRP A 112 18.50 15.40 -1.21
N ARG A 113 18.85 14.22 -1.72
CA ARG A 113 19.10 14.01 -3.16
C ARG A 113 18.12 12.98 -3.73
N GLU A 114 17.78 13.15 -5.00
CA GLU A 114 17.10 12.12 -5.79
C GLU A 114 18.12 11.12 -6.32
N ASP A 115 17.78 9.84 -6.29
CA ASP A 115 18.50 8.77 -6.96
C ASP A 115 17.50 7.81 -7.61
N ARG A 116 17.97 6.89 -8.46
CA ARG A 116 17.11 5.93 -9.16
C ARG A 116 17.67 4.52 -9.10
N ILE A 117 16.76 3.58 -8.95
CA ILE A 117 17.04 2.15 -9.04
C ILE A 117 16.11 1.50 -10.05
N LYS A 118 16.48 0.30 -10.50
CA LYS A 118 15.59 -0.58 -11.24
C LYS A 118 15.01 -1.61 -10.30
N SER A 119 13.68 -1.71 -10.28
CA SER A 119 12.97 -2.84 -9.69
C SER A 119 13.40 -4.16 -10.35
N LEU A 120 13.09 -5.29 -9.73
CA LEU A 120 13.43 -6.62 -10.24
C LEU A 120 12.82 -6.95 -11.60
N ASP A 121 11.73 -6.27 -11.97
CA ASP A 121 11.10 -6.34 -13.29
C ASP A 121 11.56 -5.23 -14.27
N GLY A 122 12.56 -4.44 -13.88
CA GLY A 122 13.14 -3.37 -14.69
C GLY A 122 12.45 -2.00 -14.58
N THR A 123 11.35 -1.90 -13.84
CA THR A 123 10.65 -0.62 -13.60
C THR A 123 11.58 0.38 -12.91
N GLU A 124 11.59 1.63 -13.39
CA GLU A 124 12.39 2.70 -12.79
C GLU A 124 11.71 3.27 -11.55
N ILE A 125 12.43 3.21 -10.43
CA ILE A 125 11.96 3.61 -9.11
C ILE A 125 12.86 4.73 -8.59
N ALA A 126 12.24 5.84 -8.22
CA ALA A 126 12.90 6.98 -7.61
C ALA A 126 13.07 6.79 -6.10
N LEU A 127 14.21 7.28 -5.60
CA LEU A 127 14.57 7.33 -4.19
C LEU A 127 14.80 8.77 -3.77
N CYS A 128 14.46 9.11 -2.53
CA CYS A 128 15.01 10.30 -1.87
C CYS A 128 15.98 9.84 -0.79
N ILE A 129 17.23 10.32 -0.84
CA ILE A 129 18.29 9.88 0.06
C ILE A 129 18.83 11.06 0.85
N SER A 130 19.01 10.85 2.15
CA SER A 130 19.72 11.78 3.04
C SER A 130 20.74 11.01 3.88
N GLU A 131 21.83 11.67 4.24
CA GLU A 131 22.90 11.10 5.03
C GLU A 131 23.23 12.01 6.22
N MET A 132 23.48 11.39 7.37
CA MET A 132 23.78 12.09 8.61
C MET A 132 24.76 11.30 9.44
N SER A 133 25.80 11.96 9.93
CA SER A 133 26.73 11.36 10.89
C SER A 133 26.52 11.90 12.31
N CYS A 134 26.55 11.00 13.27
CA CYS A 134 26.55 11.25 14.71
C CYS A 134 27.91 10.85 15.31
N GLY A 135 28.14 11.26 16.57
CA GLY A 135 29.42 11.08 17.28
C GLY A 135 30.16 12.40 17.53
N HIS A 136 31.07 12.39 18.50
CA HIS A 136 31.92 13.52 18.83
C HIS A 136 33.13 13.60 17.88
N LYS A 137 33.69 14.81 17.71
CA LYS A 137 34.92 15.00 16.90
C LYS A 137 36.12 14.20 17.43
N SER A 138 36.09 13.81 18.71
CA SER A 138 37.10 12.99 19.37
C SER A 138 36.95 11.49 19.16
N ASP A 139 35.85 11.03 18.54
CA ASP A 139 35.62 9.59 18.34
C ASP A 139 36.58 9.07 17.27
N THR A 140 37.52 8.22 17.68
CA THR A 140 38.54 7.60 16.81
C THR A 140 38.07 6.28 16.20
N SER A 141 36.99 5.68 16.72
CA SER A 141 36.45 4.42 16.23
C SER A 141 35.65 4.60 14.93
N PRO A 142 35.65 3.59 14.03
CA PRO A 142 34.89 3.65 12.79
C PRO A 142 33.38 3.77 13.08
N LYS A 143 32.69 4.61 12.31
CA LYS A 143 31.25 4.82 12.48
C LYS A 143 30.47 3.58 12.07
N THR A 144 29.49 3.19 12.88
CA THR A 144 28.56 2.11 12.53
C THR A 144 27.62 2.58 11.42
N PRO A 145 27.58 1.93 10.24
CA PRO A 145 26.64 2.29 9.19
C PRO A 145 25.23 1.80 9.54
N VAL A 146 24.25 2.70 9.46
CA VAL A 146 22.84 2.41 9.67
C VAL A 146 22.07 2.83 8.41
N TYR A 147 21.34 1.90 7.82
CA TYR A 147 20.49 2.14 6.66
C TYR A 147 19.03 2.05 7.08
N ILE A 148 18.28 3.14 6.86
CA ILE A 148 16.85 3.19 7.14
C ILE A 148 16.11 3.22 5.81
N LEU A 149 15.39 2.14 5.48
CA LEU A 149 14.54 2.06 4.30
C LEU A 149 13.11 2.44 4.68
N TYR A 150 12.67 3.61 4.24
CA TYR A 150 11.37 4.18 4.52
C TYR A 150 10.34 3.88 3.41
N PHE A 151 9.19 3.36 3.82
CA PHE A 151 8.01 3.09 3.01
C PHE A 151 6.91 4.07 3.38
N GLN A 152 6.59 4.99 2.47
CA GLN A 152 5.62 6.05 2.70
C GLN A 152 4.18 5.54 2.95
N GLY A 153 3.33 6.39 3.51
CA GLY A 153 1.88 6.15 3.53
C GLY A 153 1.23 6.38 2.17
N ASN A 154 -0.08 6.13 2.10
CA ASN A 154 -0.90 6.43 0.92
C ASN A 154 -1.04 7.95 0.69
N ALA A 155 -1.54 8.34 -0.49
CA ALA A 155 -2.06 9.68 -0.81
C ALA A 155 -1.09 10.87 -0.53
N SER A 156 0.17 10.73 -0.93
CA SER A 156 1.14 11.83 -1.10
C SER A 156 2.38 11.29 -1.84
N SER A 157 3.23 12.19 -2.33
CA SER A 157 4.60 11.85 -2.76
C SER A 157 5.61 12.07 -1.63
N LEU A 158 6.87 11.69 -1.90
CA LEU A 158 7.98 11.88 -0.97
C LEU A 158 8.31 13.35 -0.64
N PRO A 159 8.40 14.31 -1.60
CA PRO A 159 8.90 15.65 -1.29
C PRO A 159 8.16 16.37 -0.16
N PRO A 160 6.81 16.36 -0.08
CA PRO A 160 6.07 16.94 1.05
C PRO A 160 6.34 16.29 2.41
N ARG A 161 6.83 15.04 2.43
CA ARG A 161 7.11 14.29 3.66
C ARG A 161 8.52 14.55 4.18
N LEU A 162 9.43 15.02 3.32
CA LEU A 162 10.83 15.24 3.68
C LEU A 162 11.02 16.22 4.85
N PRO A 163 10.24 17.31 5.01
CA PRO A 163 10.37 18.18 6.19
C PRO A 163 10.15 17.47 7.52
N ASP A 164 9.12 16.60 7.60
CA ASP A 164 8.83 15.85 8.82
C ASP A 164 9.88 14.78 9.11
N ILE A 165 10.29 14.03 8.08
CA ILE A 165 11.38 13.07 8.17
C ILE A 165 12.68 13.77 8.58
N SER A 166 12.96 14.96 8.05
CA SER A 166 14.13 15.77 8.43
C SER A 166 14.07 16.20 9.90
N GLY A 167 12.89 16.55 10.39
CA GLY A 167 12.67 16.80 11.83
C GLY A 167 13.03 15.59 12.69
N ILE A 168 12.65 14.40 12.26
CA ILE A 168 13.00 13.13 12.92
C ILE A 168 14.50 12.86 12.86
N ILE A 169 15.13 13.02 11.69
CA ILE A 169 16.59 12.85 11.52
C ILE A 169 17.35 13.79 12.46
N ARG A 170 16.91 15.05 12.60
CA ARG A 170 17.54 16.01 13.51
C ARG A 170 17.43 15.61 14.98
N LEU A 171 16.28 15.06 15.39
CA LEU A 171 16.10 14.54 16.76
C LEU A 171 16.92 13.27 16.97
N LEU A 172 16.95 12.38 15.97
CA LEU A 172 17.75 11.17 16.00
C LEU A 172 19.23 11.50 16.24
N LYS A 173 19.75 12.59 15.66
CA LYS A 173 21.12 13.07 15.96
C LYS A 173 21.38 13.33 17.44
N ALA A 174 20.38 13.84 18.17
CA ALA A 174 20.48 14.13 19.60
C ALA A 174 20.28 12.88 20.47
N GLU A 175 19.45 11.94 20.04
CA GLU A 175 19.17 10.68 20.74
C GLU A 175 20.23 9.59 20.49
N THR A 176 21.07 9.74 19.47
CA THR A 176 22.06 8.72 19.11
C THR A 176 23.32 8.86 19.93
N GLU A 177 23.65 7.81 20.67
CA GLU A 177 24.91 7.68 21.37
C GLU A 177 25.99 7.05 20.47
N GLY A 178 27.19 7.63 20.50
CA GLY A 178 28.36 7.09 19.80
C GLY A 178 28.45 7.38 18.29
N PRO A 179 29.50 6.85 17.64
CA PRO A 179 29.83 7.14 16.25
C PRO A 179 28.96 6.30 15.31
N VAL A 180 27.90 6.92 14.78
CA VAL A 180 26.93 6.28 13.87
C VAL A 180 26.79 7.09 12.60
N HIS A 181 26.65 6.42 11.45
CA HIS A 181 26.36 7.06 10.18
C HIS A 181 25.03 6.55 9.63
N TYR A 182 24.00 7.40 9.68
CA TYR A 182 22.69 7.13 9.13
C TYR A 182 22.64 7.47 7.65
N THR A 183 22.16 6.53 6.84
CA THR A 183 21.67 6.76 5.49
C THR A 183 20.16 6.51 5.50
N MET A 184 19.36 7.55 5.30
CA MET A 184 17.91 7.47 5.14
C MET A 184 17.57 7.32 3.67
N ILE A 185 16.87 6.26 3.30
CA ILE A 185 16.45 5.94 1.94
C ILE A 185 14.93 5.89 1.92
N CYS A 186 14.31 6.89 1.31
CA CYS A 186 12.87 6.93 1.12
C CYS A 186 12.52 6.32 -0.24
N LEU A 187 11.79 5.21 -0.24
CA LEU A 187 11.39 4.51 -1.45
C LEU A 187 10.07 5.08 -1.99
N SER A 188 10.12 5.72 -3.16
CA SER A 188 8.91 6.06 -3.91
C SER A 188 8.55 4.89 -4.80
N TYR A 189 7.92 3.85 -4.26
CA TYR A 189 7.56 2.67 -5.05
C TYR A 189 6.64 3.00 -6.24
N ARG A 190 6.53 2.07 -7.19
CA ARG A 190 5.93 2.29 -8.51
C ARG A 190 4.58 2.98 -8.46
N GLY A 191 4.37 3.87 -9.42
CA GLY A 191 3.18 4.72 -9.48
C GLY A 191 3.23 5.97 -8.62
N TYR A 192 4.08 6.07 -7.59
CA TYR A 192 4.20 7.29 -6.78
C TYR A 192 5.32 8.22 -7.27
N TRP A 193 5.14 9.52 -7.01
CA TRP A 193 6.09 10.58 -7.39
C TRP A 193 6.59 10.46 -8.84
N THR A 194 7.90 10.35 -9.06
CA THR A 194 8.53 10.24 -10.38
C THR A 194 8.85 8.79 -10.78
N SER A 195 8.35 7.80 -10.03
CA SER A 195 8.51 6.37 -10.32
C SER A 195 7.51 5.88 -11.35
N HIS A 196 7.95 4.98 -12.24
CA HIS A 196 7.15 4.50 -13.35
C HIS A 196 6.11 3.46 -12.92
N ASP A 197 5.28 3.02 -13.89
CA ASP A 197 4.28 1.95 -13.77
C ASP A 197 3.13 2.24 -12.77
N ARG A 198 2.25 1.25 -12.57
CA ARG A 198 1.06 1.30 -11.70
C ARG A 198 1.27 0.49 -10.41
N PRO A 199 0.73 0.96 -9.27
CA PRO A 199 0.92 0.29 -8.00
C PRO A 199 0.12 -1.02 -7.93
N SER A 200 0.75 -2.04 -7.37
CA SER A 200 0.16 -3.32 -6.97
C SER A 200 1.01 -3.91 -5.86
N GLU A 201 0.45 -4.70 -4.94
CA GLU A 201 1.27 -5.29 -3.86
C GLU A 201 2.44 -6.10 -4.41
N LYS A 202 2.19 -6.99 -5.38
CA LYS A 202 3.24 -7.77 -6.05
C LYS A 202 4.34 -6.88 -6.64
N GLY A 203 3.98 -5.79 -7.32
CA GLY A 203 4.95 -4.89 -7.92
C GLY A 203 5.76 -4.12 -6.87
N ILE A 204 5.10 -3.60 -5.85
CA ILE A 204 5.76 -2.85 -4.76
C ILE A 204 6.69 -3.77 -3.97
N ASP A 205 6.34 -5.05 -3.80
CA ASP A 205 7.24 -6.04 -3.20
C ASP A 205 8.54 -6.20 -4.01
N LEU A 206 8.48 -6.20 -5.35
CA LEU A 206 9.67 -6.22 -6.22
C LEU A 206 10.50 -4.94 -6.07
N ASP A 207 9.83 -3.78 -5.99
CA ASP A 207 10.51 -2.49 -5.77
C ASP A 207 11.24 -2.49 -4.41
N SER A 208 10.60 -3.02 -3.38
CA SER A 208 11.10 -3.11 -2.00
C SER A 208 12.33 -4.01 -1.91
N GLU A 209 12.29 -5.17 -2.56
CA GLU A 209 13.43 -6.09 -2.61
C GLU A 209 14.59 -5.50 -3.42
N ALA A 210 14.31 -4.82 -4.54
CA ALA A 210 15.32 -4.12 -5.32
C ALA A 210 16.00 -3.00 -4.50
N ALA A 211 15.25 -2.28 -3.67
CA ALA A 211 15.81 -1.27 -2.77
C ALA A 211 16.75 -1.89 -1.71
N LEU A 212 16.37 -3.01 -1.10
CA LEU A 212 17.23 -3.71 -0.14
C LEU A 212 18.51 -4.27 -0.80
N ARG A 213 18.40 -4.78 -2.04
CA ARG A 213 19.54 -5.19 -2.87
C ARG A 213 20.48 -4.02 -3.14
N TRP A 214 19.92 -2.88 -3.51
CA TRP A 214 20.68 -1.67 -3.77
C TRP A 214 21.39 -1.17 -2.51
N ILE A 215 20.74 -1.20 -1.34
CA ILE A 215 21.37 -0.87 -0.05
C ILE A 215 22.53 -1.82 0.25
N SER A 216 22.34 -3.13 0.02
CA SER A 216 23.38 -4.14 0.25
C SER A 216 24.60 -3.91 -0.64
N LYS A 217 24.36 -3.58 -1.92
CA LYS A 217 25.42 -3.19 -2.86
C LYS A 217 26.12 -1.89 -2.44
N LEU A 218 25.35 -0.86 -2.10
CA LEU A 218 25.88 0.42 -1.62
C LEU A 218 26.82 0.23 -0.43
N HIS A 219 26.42 -0.61 0.53
CA HIS A 219 27.26 -0.94 1.67
C HIS A 219 28.54 -1.66 1.24
N HIS A 220 28.42 -2.71 0.44
CA HIS A 220 29.57 -3.44 -0.06
C HIS A 220 30.57 -2.53 -0.79
N ASP A 221 30.07 -1.68 -1.71
CA ASP A 221 30.90 -0.77 -2.49
C ASP A 221 31.61 0.28 -1.61
N ARG A 222 30.96 0.78 -0.55
CA ARG A 222 31.55 1.75 0.39
C ARG A 222 32.67 1.17 1.25
N TYR A 223 32.55 -0.10 1.65
CA TYR A 223 33.45 -0.71 2.63
C TYR A 223 34.31 -1.85 2.04
N LYS A 224 34.31 -2.03 0.71
CA LYS A 224 35.04 -3.09 0.00
C LYS A 224 36.53 -3.16 0.32
N GLN A 225 37.16 -1.99 0.53
CA GLN A 225 38.60 -1.88 0.81
C GLN A 225 38.91 -1.73 2.31
N THR A 226 37.89 -1.79 3.17
CA THR A 226 38.05 -1.68 4.62
C THR A 226 38.27 -3.07 5.20
N GLU A 227 39.47 -3.34 5.70
CA GLU A 227 39.71 -4.54 6.50
C GLU A 227 38.81 -4.52 7.73
N GLY A 228 38.02 -5.58 7.92
CA GLY A 228 37.01 -5.64 8.98
C GLY A 228 35.85 -4.66 8.76
N ALA A 229 35.32 -4.59 7.52
CA ALA A 229 34.16 -3.77 7.16
C ALA A 229 33.08 -3.75 8.26
N PRO A 230 32.62 -2.56 8.68
CA PRO A 230 31.72 -2.45 9.82
C PRO A 230 30.37 -3.10 9.50
N ASN A 231 29.89 -3.95 10.41
CA ASN A 231 28.60 -4.62 10.24
C ASN A 231 27.46 -3.59 10.18
N PRO A 232 26.69 -3.54 9.09
CA PRO A 232 25.64 -2.54 8.94
C PRO A 232 24.39 -2.91 9.71
N ILE A 233 23.65 -1.91 10.17
CA ILE A 233 22.33 -2.09 10.77
C ILE A 233 21.28 -1.65 9.75
N THR A 234 20.30 -2.50 9.45
CA THR A 234 19.21 -2.15 8.53
C THR A 234 17.88 -2.07 9.27
N ILE A 235 17.18 -0.95 9.11
CA ILE A 235 15.88 -0.67 9.72
C ILE A 235 14.87 -0.45 8.60
N LEU A 236 13.74 -1.15 8.65
CA LEU A 236 12.61 -0.88 7.76
C LEU A 236 11.62 0.00 8.51
N TRP A 237 11.31 1.17 7.98
CA TRP A 237 10.29 2.06 8.55
C TRP A 237 9.11 2.14 7.61
N GLY A 238 7.97 1.58 8.01
CA GLY A 238 6.72 1.72 7.27
C GLY A 238 5.80 2.73 7.93
N GLN A 239 5.13 3.54 7.12
CA GLN A 239 4.01 4.39 7.56
C GLN A 239 2.70 3.87 6.97
N SER A 240 1.69 3.63 7.80
CA SER A 240 0.35 3.21 7.35
C SER A 240 0.45 1.98 6.44
N ILE A 241 -0.01 2.07 5.18
CA ILE A 241 0.14 1.02 4.15
C ILE A 241 1.59 0.59 3.92
N GLY A 242 2.56 1.48 4.14
CA GLY A 242 3.99 1.18 4.13
C GLY A 242 4.42 0.13 5.15
N CYS A 243 3.68 -0.01 6.27
CA CYS A 243 3.92 -1.08 7.26
C CYS A 243 3.70 -2.47 6.64
N GLY A 244 2.67 -2.60 5.80
CA GLY A 244 2.40 -3.83 5.05
C GLY A 244 3.60 -4.24 4.22
N PHE A 245 4.14 -3.32 3.41
CA PHE A 245 5.32 -3.56 2.58
C PHE A 245 6.59 -3.83 3.38
N ALA A 246 6.82 -3.10 4.47
CA ALA A 246 7.94 -3.35 5.37
C ALA A 246 7.89 -4.78 5.96
N THR A 247 6.71 -5.21 6.42
CA THR A 247 6.53 -6.59 6.94
C THR A 247 6.59 -7.65 5.83
N ASN A 248 6.08 -7.37 4.63
CA ASN A 248 6.20 -8.27 3.46
C ASN A 248 7.67 -8.51 3.12
N LEU A 249 8.46 -7.44 3.00
CA LEU A 249 9.90 -7.52 2.73
C LEU A 249 10.60 -8.30 3.85
N ALA A 250 10.33 -7.93 5.10
CA ALA A 250 10.92 -8.59 6.26
C ALA A 250 10.56 -10.07 6.36
N ALA A 251 9.36 -10.51 5.93
CA ALA A 251 8.97 -11.91 5.90
C ALA A 251 9.62 -12.67 4.73
N LYS A 252 9.71 -12.07 3.53
CA LYS A 252 10.27 -12.70 2.33
C LYS A 252 11.80 -12.84 2.34
N THR A 253 12.51 -11.86 2.87
CA THR A 253 13.98 -11.80 2.83
C THR A 253 14.59 -12.82 3.80
N GLN A 254 15.03 -13.98 3.29
CA GLN A 254 15.64 -15.06 4.09
C GLN A 254 17.02 -15.47 3.58
N THR A 255 17.48 -14.88 2.48
CA THR A 255 18.74 -15.24 1.81
C THR A 255 19.92 -14.43 2.36
N ALA A 256 21.06 -15.10 2.53
CA ALA A 256 22.35 -14.52 2.94
C ALA A 256 22.93 -13.46 1.98
N ALA A 257 22.24 -13.18 0.86
CA ALA A 257 22.64 -12.23 -0.16
C ALA A 257 22.30 -10.77 0.19
N PHE A 258 21.57 -10.53 1.27
CA PHE A 258 21.11 -9.20 1.66
C PHE A 258 21.61 -8.83 3.05
N LEU A 259 21.68 -7.52 3.34
CA LEU A 259 21.93 -7.07 4.70
C LEU A 259 20.85 -7.58 5.66
N PRO A 260 21.22 -7.96 6.89
CA PRO A 260 20.27 -8.42 7.87
C PRO A 260 19.32 -7.29 8.26
N ILE A 261 18.02 -7.60 8.36
CA ILE A 261 17.03 -6.65 8.87
C ILE A 261 17.05 -6.72 10.40
N ASN A 262 17.43 -5.61 11.03
CA ASN A 262 17.63 -5.53 12.48
C ASN A 262 16.40 -4.97 13.23
N ALA A 263 15.60 -4.14 12.57
CA ALA A 263 14.40 -3.60 13.17
C ALA A 263 13.31 -3.25 12.15
N LEU A 264 12.07 -3.31 12.62
CA LEU A 264 10.88 -2.82 11.95
C LEU A 264 10.30 -1.68 12.78
N LEU A 265 10.20 -0.49 12.20
CA LEU A 265 9.45 0.62 12.76
C LEU A 265 8.12 0.73 12.00
N LEU A 266 7.02 0.45 12.70
CA LEU A 266 5.68 0.41 12.15
C LEU A 266 4.89 1.61 12.69
N GLU A 267 4.78 2.67 11.88
CA GLU A 267 4.01 3.87 12.19
C GLU A 267 2.57 3.71 11.69
N THR A 268 1.60 3.92 12.59
CA THR A 268 0.16 3.75 12.38
C THR A 268 -0.23 2.48 11.60
N PRO A 269 0.26 1.29 12.04
CA PRO A 269 0.06 0.06 11.28
C PRO A 269 -1.36 -0.49 11.42
N PHE A 270 -1.76 -1.28 10.43
CA PHE A 270 -2.94 -2.12 10.50
C PHE A 270 -2.56 -3.61 10.39
N THR A 271 -3.48 -4.49 10.81
CA THR A 271 -3.23 -5.94 10.85
C THR A 271 -3.16 -6.57 9.45
N ASN A 272 -4.17 -6.32 8.61
CA ASN A 272 -4.23 -6.71 7.20
C ASN A 272 -5.30 -5.91 6.43
N THR A 273 -5.26 -5.98 5.10
CA THR A 273 -6.23 -5.25 4.23
C THR A 273 -7.67 -5.69 4.47
N ARG A 274 -7.92 -6.96 4.82
CA ARG A 274 -9.27 -7.47 5.10
C ARG A 274 -9.87 -6.83 6.36
N ALA A 275 -9.08 -6.64 7.40
CA ALA A 275 -9.49 -5.93 8.61
C ALA A 275 -9.82 -4.47 8.30
N MET A 276 -8.95 -3.79 7.52
CA MET A 276 -9.20 -2.41 7.08
C MET A 276 -10.47 -2.28 6.22
N LEU A 277 -10.73 -3.23 5.32
CA LEU A 277 -11.96 -3.27 4.52
C LEU A 277 -13.21 -3.35 5.42
N THR A 278 -13.12 -4.08 6.53
CA THR A 278 -14.21 -4.21 7.51
C THR A 278 -14.38 -2.93 8.32
N ALA A 279 -13.28 -2.27 8.68
CA ALA A 279 -13.28 -1.01 9.42
C ALA A 279 -13.86 0.15 8.59
N LEU A 280 -13.45 0.27 7.33
CA LEU A 280 -13.90 1.33 6.41
C LEU A 280 -15.34 1.13 5.91
N TYR A 281 -15.79 -0.13 5.82
CA TYR A 281 -17.14 -0.47 5.35
C TYR A 281 -17.88 -1.40 6.34
N PRO A 282 -18.27 -0.89 7.52
CA PRO A 282 -18.87 -1.69 8.58
C PRO A 282 -20.30 -2.15 8.24
N GLN A 283 -20.97 -1.48 7.29
CA GLN A 283 -22.37 -1.76 6.96
C GLN A 283 -22.53 -3.17 6.39
N LYS A 284 -23.29 -3.99 7.12
CA LYS A 284 -23.42 -5.42 6.83
C LYS A 284 -24.08 -5.76 5.50
N TRP A 285 -24.94 -4.84 5.04
CA TRP A 285 -25.76 -4.91 3.85
C TRP A 285 -25.06 -4.39 2.59
N LEU A 286 -23.82 -3.88 2.70
CA LEU A 286 -22.98 -3.51 1.56
C LEU A 286 -22.07 -4.67 1.15
N PRO A 287 -21.66 -4.76 -0.13
CA PRO A 287 -20.90 -5.93 -0.60
C PRO A 287 -19.45 -5.91 -0.12
N TYR A 288 -18.92 -4.74 0.22
CA TYR A 288 -17.49 -4.46 0.35
C TYR A 288 -16.74 -5.48 1.20
N ARG A 289 -17.13 -5.64 2.47
CA ARG A 289 -16.47 -6.58 3.39
C ARG A 289 -16.57 -8.05 2.95
N HIS A 290 -17.54 -8.40 2.10
CA HIS A 290 -17.72 -9.76 1.58
C HIS A 290 -16.90 -10.04 0.31
N LEU A 291 -16.35 -9.00 -0.31
CA LEU A 291 -15.44 -9.13 -1.47
C LEU A 291 -14.02 -9.55 -1.08
N TRP A 292 -13.76 -9.78 0.21
CA TRP A 292 -12.45 -10.18 0.71
C TRP A 292 -11.82 -11.39 0.00
N PRO A 293 -12.56 -12.42 -0.49
CA PRO A 293 -11.95 -13.55 -1.21
C PRO A 293 -11.32 -13.15 -2.54
N PHE A 294 -11.69 -11.99 -3.08
CA PHE A 294 -11.16 -11.44 -4.33
C PHE A 294 -10.07 -10.38 -4.12
N LEU A 295 -9.63 -10.16 -2.87
CA LEU A 295 -8.56 -9.23 -2.57
C LEU A 295 -7.26 -9.65 -3.27
N ARG A 296 -6.65 -8.70 -3.98
CA ARG A 296 -5.32 -8.88 -4.59
C ARG A 296 -4.20 -8.25 -3.77
N ASN A 297 -4.56 -7.46 -2.77
CA ASN A 297 -3.62 -6.82 -1.85
C ASN A 297 -4.00 -7.26 -0.43
N HIS A 298 -3.18 -8.10 0.18
CA HIS A 298 -3.38 -8.69 1.50
C HIS A 298 -2.71 -7.86 2.59
N LEU A 299 -1.47 -7.41 2.35
CA LEU A 299 -0.65 -6.63 3.30
C LEU A 299 -0.77 -7.19 4.73
N ASP A 300 -0.56 -8.50 4.87
CA ASP A 300 -0.88 -9.25 6.08
C ASP A 300 0.26 -9.21 7.10
N SER A 301 0.39 -8.06 7.75
CA SER A 301 1.39 -7.85 8.80
C SER A 301 1.26 -8.86 9.95
N TRP A 302 0.05 -9.31 10.28
CA TRP A 302 -0.16 -10.30 11.35
C TRP A 302 0.46 -11.67 11.00
N ALA A 303 0.23 -12.15 9.78
CA ALA A 303 0.82 -13.39 9.29
C ALA A 303 2.35 -13.25 9.13
N ASN A 304 2.81 -12.14 8.53
CA ASN A 304 4.21 -11.85 8.30
C ASN A 304 5.03 -11.84 9.60
N LEU A 305 4.50 -11.29 10.70
CA LEU A 305 5.16 -11.32 12.00
C LEU A 305 5.42 -12.76 12.50
N GLY A 306 4.53 -13.71 12.18
CA GLY A 306 4.77 -15.12 12.45
C GLY A 306 5.96 -15.65 11.65
N THR A 307 5.98 -15.42 10.34
CA THR A 307 7.10 -15.84 9.47
C THR A 307 8.43 -15.18 9.85
N ILE A 308 8.40 -13.93 10.32
CA ILE A 308 9.59 -13.21 10.79
C ILE A 308 10.14 -13.82 12.08
N ALA A 309 9.27 -14.33 12.96
CA ALA A 309 9.66 -14.95 14.22
C ALA A 309 10.42 -16.27 14.05
N ASP A 310 10.20 -16.96 12.93
CA ASP A 310 10.88 -18.22 12.59
C ASP A 310 12.31 -18.01 12.05
N LYS A 311 12.74 -16.76 11.86
CA LYS A 311 14.07 -16.45 11.33
C LYS A 311 15.15 -16.57 12.40
N ALA A 312 16.34 -17.00 11.95
CA ALA A 312 17.52 -17.09 12.81
C ALA A 312 17.89 -15.73 13.43
N GLN A 313 17.85 -14.66 12.63
CA GLN A 313 18.02 -13.30 13.11
C GLN A 313 16.67 -12.59 13.13
N LYS A 314 16.18 -12.32 14.34
CA LYS A 314 14.87 -11.71 14.59
C LYS A 314 15.01 -10.19 14.73
N PRO A 315 14.33 -9.38 13.90
CA PRO A 315 14.33 -7.93 14.08
C PRO A 315 13.54 -7.53 15.34
N GLY A 316 13.93 -6.42 15.96
CA GLY A 316 13.08 -5.76 16.96
C GLY A 316 11.91 -5.04 16.28
N VAL A 317 10.72 -5.08 16.87
CA VAL A 317 9.51 -4.46 16.30
C VAL A 317 9.09 -3.26 17.14
N TYR A 318 9.06 -2.06 16.55
CA TYR A 318 8.69 -0.83 17.22
C TYR A 318 7.39 -0.33 16.58
N ILE A 319 6.30 -0.28 17.36
CA ILE A 319 4.99 0.16 16.88
C ILE A 319 4.72 1.55 17.45
N VAL A 320 4.41 2.51 16.58
CA VAL A 320 4.02 3.87 16.99
C VAL A 320 2.64 4.17 16.41
N GLU A 321 1.62 4.28 17.26
CA GLU A 321 0.24 4.49 16.82
C GLU A 321 -0.32 5.86 17.22
N GLY A 322 -1.29 6.35 16.45
CA GLY A 322 -2.02 7.57 16.76
C GLY A 322 -3.08 7.31 17.83
N GLY A 323 -3.05 8.06 18.93
CA GLY A 323 -4.01 7.88 20.03
C GLY A 323 -5.45 8.28 19.69
N LYS A 324 -5.67 8.99 18.57
CA LYS A 324 -6.99 9.34 18.02
C LYS A 324 -7.05 9.04 16.51
N ASP A 325 -6.40 7.98 16.07
CA ASP A 325 -6.41 7.55 14.67
C ASP A 325 -7.86 7.38 14.18
N GLU A 326 -8.21 8.14 13.15
CA GLU A 326 -9.53 8.19 12.55
C GLU A 326 -9.71 7.20 11.40
N LEU A 327 -8.62 6.59 10.92
CA LEU A 327 -8.62 5.66 9.79
C LEU A 327 -8.42 4.21 10.24
N VAL A 328 -7.39 3.97 11.05
CA VAL A 328 -7.05 2.64 11.54
C VAL A 328 -7.68 2.44 12.92
N PRO A 329 -8.44 1.35 13.15
CA PRO A 329 -8.97 1.02 14.46
C PRO A 329 -7.89 0.98 15.55
N SER A 330 -8.20 1.55 16.71
CA SER A 330 -7.24 1.73 17.82
C SER A 330 -6.71 0.44 18.45
N ASP A 331 -7.32 -0.70 18.13
CA ASP A 331 -6.91 -2.02 18.60
C ASP A 331 -5.88 -2.70 17.67
N HIS A 332 -5.72 -2.25 16.42
CA HIS A 332 -4.81 -2.89 15.46
C HIS A 332 -3.35 -2.89 15.92
N GLY A 333 -2.83 -1.76 16.43
CA GLY A 333 -1.47 -1.71 16.97
C GLY A 333 -1.28 -2.61 18.19
N SER A 334 -2.28 -2.66 19.08
CA SER A 334 -2.29 -3.56 20.24
C SER A 334 -2.37 -5.05 19.84
N ILE A 335 -3.13 -5.39 18.79
CA ILE A 335 -3.20 -6.75 18.24
C ILE A 335 -1.84 -7.17 17.65
N LEU A 336 -1.18 -6.29 16.91
CA LEU A 336 0.15 -6.57 16.37
C LEU A 336 1.21 -6.69 17.47
N TYR A 337 1.15 -5.83 18.48
CA TYR A 337 2.02 -5.93 19.65
C TYR A 337 1.85 -7.27 20.38
N LYS A 338 0.60 -7.66 20.66
CA LYS A 338 0.29 -8.97 21.24
C LYS A 338 0.77 -10.11 20.35
N ARG A 339 0.58 -9.99 19.03
CA ARG A 339 1.10 -10.98 18.07
C ARG A 339 2.60 -11.16 18.20
N CYS A 340 3.38 -10.08 18.33
CA CYS A 340 4.81 -10.16 18.58
C CYS A 340 5.13 -10.93 19.87
N GLN A 341 4.39 -10.68 20.96
CA GLN A 341 4.55 -11.42 22.22
C GLN A 341 4.26 -12.92 22.04
N ASP A 342 3.15 -13.26 21.36
CA ASP A 342 2.73 -14.63 21.11
C ASP A 342 3.78 -15.43 20.31
N VAL A 343 4.49 -14.76 19.38
CA VAL A 343 5.54 -15.37 18.54
C VAL A 343 6.96 -15.11 19.07
N GLN A 344 7.09 -14.57 20.29
CA GLN A 344 8.38 -14.31 20.95
C GLN A 344 9.33 -13.37 20.16
N LEU A 345 8.75 -12.37 19.50
CA LEU A 345 9.49 -11.24 18.95
C LEU A 345 9.57 -10.12 19.98
N PHE A 346 10.75 -9.51 20.12
CA PHE A 346 10.88 -8.27 20.88
C PHE A 346 10.00 -7.19 20.23
N ALA A 347 9.17 -6.54 21.04
CA ALA A 347 8.35 -5.44 20.57
C ALA A 347 8.20 -4.32 21.60
N GLU A 348 8.05 -3.09 21.11
CA GLU A 348 7.58 -1.93 21.87
C GLU A 348 6.35 -1.32 21.19
N LEU A 349 5.41 -0.84 22.00
CA LEU A 349 4.22 -0.12 21.53
C LEU A 349 4.18 1.25 22.20
N HIS A 350 4.15 2.30 21.38
CA HIS A 350 4.03 3.69 21.82
C HIS A 350 2.79 4.32 21.19
N ARG A 351 1.96 4.95 22.02
CA ARG A 351 0.75 5.65 21.57
C ARG A 351 0.94 7.16 21.70
N VAL A 352 0.94 7.86 20.57
CA VAL A 352 1.10 9.32 20.54
C VAL A 352 -0.22 9.99 20.88
N ARG A 353 -0.30 10.67 22.02
CA ARG A 353 -1.58 11.17 22.55
C ARG A 353 -2.22 12.19 21.60
N GLY A 354 -3.48 11.94 21.25
CA GLY A 354 -4.28 12.86 20.45
C GLY A 354 -3.86 13.00 18.98
N ALA A 355 -2.89 12.20 18.51
CA ALA A 355 -2.50 12.18 17.11
C ALA A 355 -3.55 11.48 16.25
N LEU A 356 -3.91 12.11 15.14
CA LEU A 356 -4.61 11.53 14.00
C LEU A 356 -3.67 10.63 13.18
N HIS A 357 -4.19 9.95 12.16
CA HIS A 357 -3.47 8.95 11.38
C HIS A 357 -2.16 9.46 10.74
N ASN A 358 -2.19 10.67 10.20
CA ASN A 358 -1.03 11.31 9.56
C ASN A 358 -0.25 12.25 10.49
N ASP A 359 -0.76 12.49 11.70
CA ASP A 359 -0.18 13.45 12.64
C ASP A 359 1.00 12.89 13.42
N VAL A 360 1.19 11.57 13.45
CA VAL A 360 2.24 10.92 14.27
C VAL A 360 3.62 11.46 13.89
N MET A 361 4.01 11.39 12.62
CA MET A 361 5.27 11.96 12.15
C MET A 361 5.32 13.49 12.15
N VAL A 362 4.22 14.20 12.34
CA VAL A 362 4.15 15.68 12.32
C VAL A 362 4.30 16.26 13.73
N ARG A 363 3.63 15.63 14.70
CA ARG A 363 3.60 16.06 16.10
C ARG A 363 4.96 15.89 16.76
N LYS A 364 5.28 16.83 17.67
CA LYS A 364 6.54 16.82 18.41
C LYS A 364 6.75 15.49 19.14
N GLU A 365 5.77 15.03 19.91
CA GLU A 365 5.83 13.76 20.65
C GLU A 365 6.12 12.58 19.72
N GLY A 366 5.36 12.43 18.62
CA GLY A 366 5.58 11.33 17.68
C GLY A 366 6.93 11.38 16.97
N LYS A 367 7.43 12.58 16.60
CA LYS A 367 8.79 12.74 16.06
C LYS A 367 9.86 12.26 17.05
N HIS A 368 9.72 12.57 18.35
CA HIS A 368 10.66 12.11 19.38
C HIS A 368 10.54 10.59 19.58
N THR A 369 9.33 10.05 19.65
CA THR A 369 9.10 8.60 19.79
C THR A 369 9.70 7.81 18.64
N ILE A 370 9.54 8.27 17.40
CA ILE A 370 10.14 7.65 16.22
C ILE A 370 11.68 7.72 16.30
N ALA A 371 12.25 8.90 16.56
CA ALA A 371 13.69 9.07 16.67
C ALA A 371 14.30 8.18 17.76
N ARG A 372 13.67 8.15 18.94
CA ARG A 372 14.08 7.29 20.06
C ARG A 372 13.98 5.80 19.73
N SER A 373 12.90 5.38 19.06
CA SER A 373 12.74 3.98 18.63
C SER A 373 13.85 3.56 17.66
N ILE A 374 14.25 4.45 16.74
CA ILE A 374 15.37 4.20 15.83
C ILE A 374 16.70 4.13 16.61
N ALA A 375 16.96 5.05 17.54
CA ALA A 375 18.17 5.03 18.36
C ALA A 375 18.26 3.75 19.20
N LEU A 376 17.16 3.35 19.84
CA LEU A 376 17.07 2.11 20.61
C LEU A 376 17.26 0.87 19.73
N ALA A 377 16.70 0.86 18.52
CA ALA A 377 16.93 -0.20 17.54
C ALA A 377 18.42 -0.35 17.18
N VAL A 378 19.14 0.77 17.04
CA VAL A 378 20.58 0.77 16.78
C VAL A 378 21.36 0.23 17.96
N SER A 379 21.10 0.74 19.18
CA SER A 379 21.74 0.27 20.42
C SER A 379 21.54 -1.23 20.63
N ARG A 380 20.29 -1.72 20.56
CA ARG A 380 19.96 -3.14 20.70
C ARG A 380 20.67 -4.01 19.66
N ALA A 381 20.76 -3.54 18.42
CA ALA A 381 21.45 -4.27 17.36
C ALA A 381 22.98 -4.31 17.57
N GLN A 382 23.56 -3.31 18.23
CA GLN A 382 24.98 -3.31 18.62
C GLN A 382 25.22 -4.24 19.81
N GLU A 383 24.36 -4.23 20.83
CA GLU A 383 24.44 -5.10 22.01
C GLU A 383 24.33 -6.59 21.65
N ALA A 384 23.32 -6.96 20.85
CA ALA A 384 23.13 -8.34 20.41
C ALA A 384 24.34 -8.89 19.63
N ARG A 385 25.20 -8.03 19.09
CA ARG A 385 26.46 -8.41 18.44
C ARG A 385 27.61 -8.55 19.41
N ALA A 386 27.67 -7.70 20.44
CA ALA A 386 28.68 -7.80 21.49
C ALA A 386 28.58 -9.16 22.19
N ASP A 387 27.36 -9.62 22.46
CA ASP A 387 27.07 -10.92 23.09
C ASP A 387 27.43 -12.13 22.17
N GLN A 388 27.52 -11.93 20.86
CA GLN A 388 27.87 -12.97 19.89
C GLN A 388 29.37 -13.11 19.64
N LYS A 389 30.23 -12.20 20.15
CA LYS A 389 31.68 -12.37 20.09
C LYS A 389 32.12 -13.37 21.18
N PRO A 390 32.78 -14.48 20.84
CA PRO A 390 33.31 -15.39 21.87
C PRO A 390 34.34 -14.64 22.73
N SER A 391 34.24 -14.81 24.06
CA SER A 391 35.22 -14.27 25.01
C SER A 391 36.59 -14.91 24.77
N LEU A 392 37.44 -14.24 24.02
CA LEU A 392 38.87 -14.49 24.01
C LEU A 392 39.42 -14.07 25.38
N HIS A 393 39.35 -14.95 26.38
CA HIS A 393 40.26 -15.02 27.53
C HIS A 393 39.80 -16.14 28.48
N ASP A 394 40.40 -17.31 28.34
CA ASP A 394 41.08 -17.97 29.46
C ASP A 394 42.06 -19.00 28.88
N PRO A 395 43.39 -18.83 29.04
CA PRO A 395 44.31 -19.91 28.70
C PRO A 395 44.05 -21.09 29.66
N PRO A 396 44.18 -22.35 29.19
CA PRO A 396 44.07 -23.50 30.07
C PRO A 396 45.13 -23.36 31.17
N LYS A 397 44.68 -23.33 32.43
CA LYS A 397 45.56 -23.51 33.59
C LYS A 397 46.22 -24.87 33.42
N GLY A 398 47.48 -24.88 33.00
CA GLY A 398 48.31 -26.07 33.01
C GLY A 398 48.44 -26.55 34.45
N ASN A 399 47.99 -27.78 34.70
CA ASN A 399 48.34 -28.48 35.93
C ASN A 399 49.80 -28.92 35.82
N SER A 400 50.64 -28.27 36.61
CA SER A 400 51.94 -28.76 37.06
C SER A 400 51.79 -29.90 38.06
#